data_AF-A0A7W6RKJ8-F1
#
_entry.id   AF-A0A7W6RKJ8-F1
#
_cell.length_a   1.000
_cell.length_b   1.000
_cell.length_c   1.000
_cell.angle_alpha   90.00
_cell.angle_beta   90.00
_cell.angle_gamma   90.00
#
_symmetry.space_group_name_H-M   'P 1'
#
loop_
_entity.id
_entity.type
_entity.pdbx_description
1 polymer ?
#
loop_
_entity_poly.entity_id
_entity_poly.type
_entity_poly.pdbx_seq_one_letter_code
_entity_poly.pdbx_strand_id
1 'polypeptide(L)'
;MSAKVFQSDAPLDERRVIIRRLHRDVEMVELPWGLRARDGGPGAVNVIRSEGRTFPTHRCLVPASEFRHRSFSFSLVNGDWFYFAGIWRPATPDWPEAYAILTTEANADIAPFHDRQMVVLTRDQRMVWLDALVPEDEILRPPSAGTFRVRRHSTSPVQTKLAV
;
A
#
# COMPACT_ATOMS: atom_id res chain seq x y z
N MET A 1 -15.90 -4.01 -9.14
CA MET A 1 -15.18 -3.37 -8.03
C MET A 1 -14.29 -2.28 -8.62
N SER A 2 -14.46 -1.02 -8.23
CA SER A 2 -13.66 0.10 -8.75
C SER A 2 -12.48 0.33 -7.81
N ALA A 3 -11.25 0.06 -8.25
CA ALA A 3 -10.05 0.31 -7.47
C ALA A 3 -9.75 1.81 -7.44
N LYS A 4 -9.53 2.37 -6.25
CA LYS A 4 -9.31 3.80 -6.06
C LYS A 4 -7.84 4.18 -6.25
N VAL A 5 -7.60 5.45 -6.55
CA VAL A 5 -6.26 6.07 -6.52
C VAL A 5 -5.73 6.03 -5.09
N PHE A 6 -4.46 5.68 -4.92
CA PHE A 6 -3.76 5.71 -3.63
C PHE A 6 -2.82 6.91 -3.55
N GLN A 7 -2.95 7.76 -2.54
CA GLN A 7 -1.99 8.85 -2.28
C GLN A 7 -0.95 8.34 -1.27
N SER A 8 0.33 8.37 -1.63
CA SER A 8 1.41 7.87 -0.74
C SER A 8 1.63 8.74 0.50
N ASP A 9 1.12 9.97 0.50
CA ASP A 9 1.20 10.97 1.56
C ASP A 9 -0.16 11.25 2.21
N ALA A 10 -1.13 10.34 2.04
CA ALA A 10 -2.41 10.48 2.71
C ALA A 10 -2.28 10.52 4.25
N PRO A 11 -3.21 11.20 4.96
CA PRO A 11 -3.19 11.30 6.41
C PRO A 11 -3.14 9.94 7.13
N LEU A 12 -2.44 9.93 8.26
CA LEU A 12 -2.31 8.79 9.16
C LEU A 12 -3.63 8.57 9.92
N ASP A 13 -4.58 7.91 9.26
CA ASP A 13 -5.92 7.51 9.73
C ASP A 13 -6.89 7.36 8.55
N GLU A 14 -6.47 7.74 7.33
CA GLU A 14 -7.31 7.61 6.13
C GLU A 14 -7.82 6.17 6.03
N ARG A 15 -9.15 6.04 6.09
CA ARG A 15 -9.80 4.74 6.01
C ARG A 15 -9.82 4.27 4.57
N ARG A 16 -9.35 3.05 4.35
CA ARG A 16 -9.39 2.40 3.04
C ARG A 16 -9.93 1.00 3.17
N VAL A 17 -10.61 0.57 2.12
CA VAL A 17 -11.00 -0.83 1.96
C VAL A 17 -9.73 -1.66 1.87
N ILE A 18 -9.63 -2.67 2.74
CA ILE A 18 -8.65 -3.73 2.66
C ILE A 18 -9.39 -5.06 2.46
N ILE A 19 -8.71 -6.01 1.85
CA ILE A 19 -9.17 -7.40 1.73
C ILE A 19 -8.32 -8.23 2.67
N ARG A 20 -8.94 -8.99 3.56
CA ARG A 20 -8.22 -9.86 4.50
C ARG A 20 -8.89 -11.22 4.58
N ARG A 21 -8.12 -12.20 5.06
CA ARG A 21 -8.65 -13.50 5.43
C ARG A 21 -8.92 -13.55 6.93
N LEU A 22 -10.15 -13.93 7.30
CA LEU A 22 -10.53 -14.34 8.64
C LEU A 22 -11.04 -15.77 8.56
N HIS A 23 -10.36 -16.69 9.25
CA HIS A 23 -10.66 -18.12 9.18
C HIS A 23 -10.67 -18.62 7.72
N ARG A 24 -11.84 -19.08 7.22
CA ARG A 24 -12.02 -19.60 5.86
C ARG A 24 -12.52 -18.55 4.88
N ASP A 25 -12.96 -17.39 5.38
CA ASP A 25 -13.60 -16.37 4.58
C ASP A 25 -12.63 -15.26 4.20
N VAL A 26 -12.85 -14.72 3.01
CA VAL A 26 -12.18 -13.51 2.54
C VAL A 26 -13.21 -12.40 2.61
N GLU A 27 -12.90 -11.36 3.38
CA GLU A 27 -13.78 -10.23 3.58
C GLU A 27 -13.14 -8.92 3.13
N MET A 28 -13.99 -7.91 2.96
CA MET A 28 -13.60 -6.54 2.70
C MET A 28 -14.04 -5.67 3.87
N VAL A 29 -13.09 -4.96 4.47
CA VAL A 29 -13.36 -4.06 5.59
C VAL A 29 -12.66 -2.73 5.37
N GLU A 30 -13.20 -1.65 5.91
CA GLU A 30 -12.53 -0.36 5.90
C GLU A 30 -11.75 -0.14 7.19
N LEU A 31 -10.42 -0.02 7.10
CA LEU A 31 -9.55 0.25 8.24
C LEU A 31 -8.75 1.54 8.05
N PRO A 32 -8.40 2.25 9.15
CA PRO A 32 -7.45 3.36 9.11
C PRO A 32 -6.04 2.90 8.74
N TRP A 33 -5.35 3.71 7.93
CA TRP A 33 -3.96 3.49 7.54
C TRP A 33 -2.99 4.01 8.61
N GLY A 34 -2.42 3.12 9.41
CA GLY A 34 -1.54 3.46 10.52
C GLY A 34 -1.65 2.50 11.68
N LEU A 35 -0.73 1.54 11.76
CA LEU A 35 -0.63 0.64 12.91
C LEU A 35 -0.06 1.38 14.13
N ARG A 36 -0.45 0.94 15.33
CA ARG A 36 0.23 1.36 16.56
C ARG A 36 1.72 1.07 16.48
N ALA A 37 2.56 2.05 16.79
CA ALA A 37 3.99 1.85 16.91
C ALA A 37 4.31 0.83 18.03
N ARG A 38 5.35 0.01 17.81
CA ARG A 38 5.70 -1.09 18.72
C ARG A 38 6.33 -0.60 20.02
N ASP A 39 6.94 0.57 20.01
CA ASP A 39 7.51 1.25 21.17
C ASP A 39 6.45 1.90 22.07
N GLY A 40 5.17 1.87 21.66
CA GLY A 40 4.08 2.48 22.40
C GLY A 40 4.04 4.02 22.27
N GLY A 41 4.87 4.60 21.39
CA GLY A 41 4.85 6.02 21.11
C GLY A 41 3.54 6.47 20.42
N PRO A 42 3.27 7.79 20.38
CA PRO A 42 2.05 8.33 19.76
C PRO A 42 2.04 8.21 18.23
N GLY A 43 3.14 7.77 17.61
CA GLY A 43 3.27 7.66 16.17
C GLY A 43 2.55 6.45 15.58
N ALA A 44 1.92 6.64 14.42
CA ALA A 44 1.41 5.54 13.61
C ALA A 44 2.48 5.04 12.64
N VAL A 45 2.55 3.73 12.44
CA VAL A 45 3.37 3.08 11.43
C VAL A 45 2.48 2.71 10.24
N ASN A 46 2.53 3.51 9.18
CA ASN A 46 1.74 3.31 7.97
C ASN A 46 2.46 2.43 6.92
N VAL A 47 3.80 2.39 6.94
CA VAL A 47 4.61 1.56 6.06
C VAL A 47 5.63 0.71 6.83
N ILE A 48 5.91 -0.49 6.33
CA ILE A 48 6.85 -1.44 6.94
C ILE A 48 7.78 -2.01 5.87
N ARG A 49 9.09 -1.94 6.10
CA ARG A 49 10.13 -2.61 5.28
C ARG A 49 9.93 -4.12 5.32
N SER A 50 9.76 -4.77 4.17
CA SER A 50 9.51 -6.22 4.09
C SER A 50 10.79 -7.06 4.10
N GLU A 51 11.92 -6.47 3.71
CA GLU A 51 13.19 -7.16 3.51
C GLU A 51 13.67 -7.86 4.79
N GLY A 52 13.95 -9.16 4.70
CA GLY A 52 14.41 -9.98 5.83
C GLY A 52 13.36 -10.20 6.92
N ARG A 53 12.07 -9.96 6.65
CA ARG A 53 10.98 -10.13 7.62
C ARG A 53 9.99 -11.21 7.20
N THR A 54 9.41 -11.85 8.20
CA THR A 54 8.31 -12.82 8.05
C THR A 54 7.00 -12.22 8.52
N PHE A 55 5.90 -12.57 7.86
CA PHE A 55 4.55 -12.10 8.20
C PHE A 55 3.61 -13.31 8.33
N PRO A 56 3.67 -14.07 9.44
CA PRO A 56 2.95 -15.34 9.55
C PRO A 56 1.42 -15.19 9.66
N THR A 57 0.92 -14.01 10.04
CA THR A 57 -0.51 -13.77 10.27
C THR A 57 -0.91 -12.35 9.87
N HIS A 58 -2.22 -12.11 9.84
CA HIS A 58 -2.83 -10.79 9.62
C HIS A 58 -2.39 -10.12 8.32
N ARG A 59 -2.22 -10.90 7.25
CA ARG A 59 -1.98 -10.39 5.90
C ARG A 59 -3.25 -9.76 5.34
N CYS A 60 -3.11 -8.66 4.62
CA CYS A 60 -4.18 -8.05 3.85
C CYS A 60 -3.70 -7.53 2.50
N LEU A 61 -4.65 -7.19 1.64
CA LEU A 61 -4.44 -6.56 0.34
C LEU A 61 -5.15 -5.21 0.31
N VAL A 62 -4.49 -4.20 -0.24
CA VAL A 62 -5.08 -2.87 -0.44
C VAL A 62 -5.26 -2.64 -1.93
N PRO A 63 -6.50 -2.70 -2.48
CA PRO A 63 -6.72 -2.52 -3.91
C PRO A 63 -6.42 -1.08 -4.36
N ALA A 64 -5.69 -0.94 -5.46
CA ALA A 64 -5.35 0.35 -6.07
C ALA A 64 -5.34 0.27 -7.60
N SER A 65 -5.81 1.32 -8.27
CA SER A 65 -5.72 1.47 -9.73
C SER A 65 -4.45 2.22 -10.16
N GLU A 66 -4.01 3.15 -9.34
CA GLU A 66 -2.74 3.85 -9.44
C GLU A 66 -2.32 4.28 -8.03
N PHE A 67 -1.02 4.57 -7.85
CA PHE A 67 -0.57 5.32 -6.69
C PHE A 67 0.17 6.58 -7.11
N ARG A 68 0.13 7.59 -6.23
CA ARG A 68 0.73 8.89 -6.47
C ARG A 68 1.81 9.19 -5.45
N HIS A 69 2.91 9.74 -5.93
CA HIS A 69 3.98 10.27 -5.12
C HIS A 69 4.36 11.64 -5.66
N ARG A 70 4.12 12.69 -4.85
CA ARG A 70 4.28 14.08 -5.26
C ARG A 70 3.52 14.35 -6.57
N SER A 71 4.20 14.89 -7.58
CA SER A 71 3.63 15.20 -8.90
C SER A 71 3.58 14.01 -9.86
N PHE A 72 3.80 12.77 -9.41
CA PHE A 72 3.83 11.60 -10.29
C PHE A 72 2.74 10.58 -9.92
N SER A 73 2.13 9.95 -10.92
CA SER A 73 1.31 8.75 -10.73
C SER A 73 1.89 7.55 -11.47
N PHE A 74 1.66 6.39 -10.88
CA PHE A 74 2.19 5.11 -11.29
C PHE A 74 1.02 4.13 -11.41
N SER A 75 0.83 3.59 -12.60
CA SER A 75 -0.24 2.64 -12.95
C SER A 75 0.37 1.48 -13.73
N LEU A 76 -0.26 0.31 -13.77
CA LEU A 76 0.28 -0.79 -14.58
C LEU A 76 0.22 -0.46 -16.08
N VAL A 77 1.27 -0.82 -16.83
CA VAL A 77 1.32 -0.59 -18.29
C VAL A 77 0.16 -1.28 -19.02
N ASN A 78 -0.23 -2.47 -18.57
CA ASN A 78 -1.33 -3.26 -19.13
C ASN A 78 -2.73 -2.65 -18.86
N GLY A 79 -2.84 -1.60 -18.05
CA GLY A 79 -4.11 -0.96 -17.71
C GLY A 79 -4.95 -1.67 -16.64
N ASP A 80 -4.45 -2.76 -16.07
CA ASP A 80 -5.08 -3.43 -14.94
C ASP A 80 -4.87 -2.66 -13.63
N TRP A 81 -5.62 -3.06 -12.62
CA TRP A 81 -5.43 -2.65 -11.23
C TRP A 81 -4.66 -3.72 -10.46
N PHE A 82 -4.14 -3.34 -9.30
CA PHE A 82 -3.27 -4.16 -8.49
C PHE A 82 -3.64 -4.07 -7.00
N TYR A 83 -2.90 -4.80 -6.19
CA TYR A 83 -2.99 -4.73 -4.74
C TYR A 83 -1.66 -4.28 -4.16
N PHE A 84 -1.70 -3.56 -3.05
CA PHE A 84 -0.56 -3.50 -2.16
C PHE A 84 -0.61 -4.65 -1.15
N ALA A 85 0.54 -5.28 -0.93
CA ALA A 85 0.69 -6.20 0.19
C ALA A 85 0.69 -5.39 1.50
N GLY A 86 -0.19 -5.76 2.43
CA GLY A 86 -0.28 -5.12 3.74
C GLY A 86 -0.34 -6.12 4.87
N ILE A 87 -0.22 -5.59 6.08
CA ILE A 87 -0.58 -6.29 7.31
C ILE A 87 -1.58 -5.45 8.11
N TRP A 88 -2.48 -6.12 8.82
CA TRP A 88 -3.40 -5.48 9.74
C TRP A 88 -3.15 -5.94 11.17
N ARG A 89 -3.72 -5.25 12.15
CA ARG A 89 -3.71 -5.69 13.56
C ARG A 89 -5.07 -5.42 14.18
N PRO A 90 -5.56 -6.32 15.06
CA PRO A 90 -6.80 -6.11 15.79
C PRO A 90 -6.71 -4.86 16.67
N ALA A 91 -7.87 -4.34 17.07
CA ALA A 91 -7.96 -3.24 18.00
C ALA A 91 -7.32 -3.59 19.35
N THR A 92 -6.77 -2.56 19.99
CA THR A 92 -6.31 -2.56 21.39
C THR A 92 -7.10 -1.50 22.15
N PRO A 93 -7.07 -1.45 23.50
CA PRO A 93 -7.82 -0.45 24.25
C PRO A 93 -7.57 1.00 23.80
N ASP A 94 -6.33 1.31 23.37
CA ASP A 94 -5.90 2.66 23.02
C ASP A 94 -5.67 2.86 21.51
N TRP A 95 -5.97 1.87 20.66
CA TRP A 95 -5.74 1.96 19.22
C TRP A 95 -6.74 1.14 18.43
N PRO A 96 -7.37 1.70 17.38
CA PRO A 96 -8.34 0.96 16.58
C PRO A 96 -7.67 -0.19 15.83
N GLU A 97 -8.50 -1.10 15.33
CA GLU A 97 -8.06 -2.01 14.28
C GLU A 97 -7.55 -1.19 13.10
N ALA A 98 -6.35 -1.50 12.59
CA ALA A 98 -5.67 -0.67 11.61
C ALA A 98 -4.77 -1.52 10.71
N TYR A 99 -4.25 -0.93 9.63
CA TYR A 99 -3.33 -1.60 8.71
C TYR A 99 -2.11 -0.76 8.35
N ALA A 100 -1.06 -1.43 7.86
CA ALA A 100 0.12 -0.84 7.26
C ALA A 100 0.44 -1.54 5.93
N ILE A 101 1.09 -0.81 5.04
CA ILE A 101 1.51 -1.34 3.72
C ILE A 101 2.97 -1.79 3.80
N LEU A 102 3.25 -2.95 3.21
CA LEU A 102 4.59 -3.45 3.05
C LEU A 102 5.29 -2.76 1.89
N THR A 103 6.59 -2.59 2.03
CA THR A 103 7.37 -1.75 1.13
C THR A 103 8.74 -2.37 0.93
N THR A 104 9.25 -2.28 -0.29
CA THR A 104 10.53 -2.82 -0.75
C THR A 104 11.38 -1.68 -1.34
N GLU A 105 12.65 -1.96 -1.68
CA GLU A 105 13.42 -1.12 -2.60
C GLU A 105 12.64 -0.81 -3.88
N ALA A 106 12.80 0.41 -4.41
CA ALA A 106 12.17 0.81 -5.66
C ALA A 106 12.70 0.00 -6.85
N ASN A 107 11.80 -0.36 -7.77
CA ASN A 107 12.22 -0.90 -9.06
C ASN A 107 12.80 0.21 -9.96
N ALA A 108 13.30 -0.17 -11.14
CA ALA A 108 13.88 0.78 -12.10
C ALA A 108 12.90 1.88 -12.57
N ASP A 109 11.58 1.64 -12.52
CA ASP A 109 10.57 2.63 -12.93
C ASP A 109 10.36 3.71 -11.85
N ILE A 110 10.59 3.37 -10.57
CA ILE A 110 10.32 4.23 -9.42
C ILE A 110 11.59 4.87 -8.84
N ALA A 111 12.73 4.19 -8.92
CA ALA A 111 14.01 4.64 -8.36
C ALA A 111 14.40 6.09 -8.73
N PRO A 112 14.06 6.62 -9.94
CA PRO A 112 14.31 8.03 -10.25
C PRO A 112 13.52 9.05 -9.40
N PHE A 113 12.44 8.62 -8.74
CA PHE A 113 11.52 9.49 -8.01
C PHE A 113 11.55 9.27 -6.50
N HIS A 114 11.78 8.03 -6.06
CA HIS A 114 11.82 7.63 -4.66
C HIS A 114 12.65 6.36 -4.50
N ASP A 115 13.37 6.22 -3.39
CA ASP A 115 14.27 5.07 -3.11
C ASP A 115 13.51 3.77 -2.87
N ARG A 116 12.25 3.89 -2.45
CA ARG A 116 11.40 2.79 -2.00
C ARG A 116 10.03 2.84 -2.63
N GLN A 117 9.37 1.69 -2.67
CA GLN A 117 8.01 1.56 -3.20
C GLN A 117 7.17 0.64 -2.31
N MET A 118 5.85 0.77 -2.39
CA MET A 118 4.93 -0.24 -1.86
C MET A 118 5.08 -1.55 -2.63
N VAL A 119 4.94 -2.68 -1.94
CA VAL A 119 4.93 -4.00 -2.58
C VAL A 119 3.65 -4.13 -3.40
N VAL A 120 3.78 -4.21 -4.71
CA VAL A 120 2.67 -4.36 -5.65
C VAL A 120 2.48 -5.84 -6.03
N LEU A 121 1.26 -6.33 -5.88
CA LEU A 121 0.84 -7.69 -6.20
C LEU A 121 -0.22 -7.67 -7.30
N THR A 122 -0.06 -8.56 -8.28
CA THR A 122 -1.03 -8.78 -9.35
C THR A 122 -2.22 -9.62 -8.86
N ARG A 123 -3.26 -9.74 -9.70
CA ARG A 123 -4.52 -10.39 -9.31
C ARG A 123 -4.40 -11.90 -9.07
N ASP A 124 -3.47 -12.54 -9.74
CA ASP A 124 -3.09 -13.94 -9.57
C ASP A 124 -2.27 -14.18 -8.30
N GLN A 125 -1.54 -13.16 -7.81
CA GLN A 125 -0.77 -13.24 -6.57
C GLN A 125 -1.61 -13.02 -5.29
N ARG A 126 -2.89 -12.63 -5.42
CA ARG A 126 -3.75 -12.27 -4.28
C ARG A 126 -3.82 -13.38 -3.21
N MET A 127 -4.03 -14.62 -3.64
CA MET A 127 -4.18 -15.75 -2.72
C MET A 127 -2.82 -16.27 -2.28
N VAL A 128 -1.81 -16.16 -3.14
CA VAL A 128 -0.42 -16.47 -2.79
C VAL A 128 0.01 -15.67 -1.56
N TRP A 129 -0.34 -14.38 -1.52
CA TRP A 129 -0.09 -13.54 -0.36
C TRP A 129 -0.97 -13.90 0.84
N LEU A 130 -2.30 -13.88 0.68
CA LEU A 130 -3.24 -14.07 1.78
C LEU A 130 -3.11 -15.43 2.46
N ASP A 131 -2.79 -16.49 1.70
CA ASP A 131 -2.72 -17.87 2.18
C ASP A 131 -1.29 -18.32 2.47
N ALA A 132 -0.31 -17.43 2.35
CA ALA A 132 1.11 -17.70 2.61
C ALA A 132 1.66 -18.91 1.83
N LEU A 133 1.35 -18.97 0.53
CA LEU A 133 1.67 -20.13 -0.31
C LEU A 133 3.14 -20.21 -0.73
N VAL A 134 3.90 -19.12 -0.58
CA VAL A 134 5.33 -19.03 -0.90
C VAL A 134 6.05 -18.21 0.17
N PRO A 135 7.38 -18.37 0.30
CA PRO A 135 8.22 -17.53 1.15
C PRO A 135 8.07 -16.03 0.87
N GLU A 136 8.26 -15.19 1.90
CA GLU A 136 8.10 -13.74 1.81
C GLU A 136 9.03 -13.10 0.76
N ASP A 137 10.26 -13.58 0.61
CA ASP A 137 11.24 -13.06 -0.34
C ASP A 137 10.89 -13.37 -1.81
N GLU A 138 10.13 -14.43 -2.07
CA GLU A 138 9.66 -14.76 -3.42
C GLU A 138 8.53 -13.83 -3.91
N ILE A 139 7.66 -13.39 -2.99
CA ILE A 139 6.47 -12.58 -3.32
C ILE A 139 6.63 -11.09 -3.00
N LEU A 140 7.35 -10.72 -1.94
CA LEU A 140 7.54 -9.34 -1.48
C LEU A 140 8.78 -8.70 -2.12
N ARG A 141 8.82 -8.70 -3.44
CA ARG A 141 9.94 -8.19 -4.25
C ARG A 141 9.50 -7.08 -5.21
N PRO A 142 10.41 -6.21 -5.63
CA PRO A 142 10.07 -5.22 -6.64
C PRO A 142 9.69 -5.89 -7.97
N PRO A 143 8.69 -5.39 -8.70
CA PRO A 143 8.36 -5.94 -9.99
C PRO A 143 9.44 -5.54 -11.01
N SER A 144 9.52 -6.27 -12.12
CA SER A 144 10.49 -6.00 -13.18
C SER A 144 10.35 -4.58 -13.75
N ALA A 145 11.42 -4.07 -14.36
CA ALA A 145 11.36 -2.81 -15.12
C ALA A 145 10.26 -2.87 -16.20
N GLY A 146 9.66 -1.71 -16.51
CA GLY A 146 8.56 -1.60 -17.46
C GLY A 146 7.21 -2.06 -16.92
N THR A 147 7.10 -2.28 -15.60
CA THR A 147 5.81 -2.63 -14.97
C THR A 147 4.90 -1.42 -14.88
N PHE A 148 5.46 -0.24 -14.55
CA PHE A 148 4.69 0.97 -14.34
C PHE A 148 4.72 1.93 -15.52
N ARG A 149 3.53 2.37 -15.94
CA ARG A 149 3.36 3.61 -16.69
C ARG A 149 3.40 4.78 -15.71
N VAL A 150 4.42 5.62 -15.86
CA VAL A 150 4.61 6.83 -15.06
C VAL A 150 3.99 8.04 -15.77
N ARG A 151 3.21 8.84 -15.05
CA ARG A 151 2.68 10.13 -15.55
C ARG A 151 3.04 11.24 -14.60
N ARG A 152 3.47 12.39 -15.13
CA ARG A 152 3.66 13.61 -14.37
C ARG A 152 2.39 14.46 -14.43
N HIS A 153 1.96 14.94 -13.28
CA HIS A 153 0.87 15.92 -13.14
C HIS A 153 1.49 17.30 -12.92
N SER A 154 0.96 18.32 -13.60
CA SER A 154 1.33 19.70 -13.29
C SER A 154 0.77 20.07 -11.93
N THR A 155 1.62 20.50 -11.00
CA THR A 155 1.14 21.25 -9.84
C THR A 155 0.73 22.63 -10.33
N SER A 156 -0.55 22.86 -10.60
CA SER A 156 -1.04 24.24 -10.75
C SER A 156 -0.72 24.97 -9.44
N PRO A 157 -0.17 26.20 -9.47
CA PRO A 157 -0.09 27.00 -8.27
C PRO A 157 -1.52 27.16 -7.74
N VAL A 158 -1.71 26.92 -6.44
CA VAL A 158 -2.95 27.27 -5.74
C VAL A 158 -3.21 28.74 -6.07
N GLN A 159 -4.27 29.00 -6.83
CA GLN A 159 -4.65 30.34 -7.22
C GLN A 159 -5.03 31.08 -5.94
N THR A 160 -4.09 31.86 -5.38
CA THR A 160 -4.38 32.79 -4.30
C THR A 160 -5.40 33.77 -4.85
N LYS A 161 -6.66 33.61 -4.46
CA LYS A 161 -7.67 34.65 -4.65
C LYS A 161 -7.16 35.90 -3.93
N LEU A 162 -6.68 36.87 -4.69
CA LEU A 162 -6.63 38.26 -4.26
C LEU A 162 -8.10 38.69 -4.12
N ALA A 163 -8.53 38.89 -2.88
CA ALA A 163 -9.76 39.63 -2.60
C ALA A 163 -9.51 41.09 -2.96
N VAL A 164 -10.42 41.64 -3.78
CA VAL A 164 -10.58 43.08 -4.06
C VAL A 164 -11.31 43.74 -2.90
#